data_AF-A0A7S3H4T6-F1
#
_entry.id   AF-A0A7S3H4T6-F1
#
_cell.length_a   1.000
_cell.length_b   1.000
_cell.length_c   1.000
_cell.angle_alpha   90.00
_cell.angle_beta   90.00
_cell.angle_gamma   90.00
#
_symmetry.space_group_name_H-M   'P 1'
#
loop_
_entity.id
_entity.type
_entity.pdbx_description
1 polymer ?
#
loop_
_entity_poly.entity_id
_entity_poly.type
_entity_poly.pdbx_seq_one_letter_code
_entity_poly.pdbx_strand_id
1 'polypeptide(L)'
;DLTQDIADLSSGIKELDSATATASAERQESKEKNEETIKEATSAQAALTKATAVLKEFYAKSAEATSLSQQSPEEDAPETFSKPYQGMLPEGGNIVDFLEVILSDFARLESDTSTSEAMEIDAHKKFMFESEKDKALKQNEIEHKEAKKTDTEGNLHQATSELKAVQEQLDKAIAYYEKLKPTCVDSGITYEERAQRREAE
;
A
#
# COMPACT_ATOMS: atom_id res chain seq x y z
N ASP A 1 26.06 4.18 -7.43
CA ASP A 1 27.21 3.51 -6.76
C ASP A 1 26.60 2.32 -6.04
N LEU A 2 27.16 1.11 -6.17
CA LEU A 2 26.55 -0.11 -5.62
C LEU A 2 26.25 0.00 -4.12
N THR A 3 27.11 0.70 -3.37
CA THR A 3 26.88 0.92 -1.94
C THR A 3 25.64 1.76 -1.67
N GLN A 4 25.44 2.83 -2.45
CA GLN A 4 24.25 3.68 -2.33
C GLN A 4 22.99 2.93 -2.75
N ASP A 5 23.04 2.20 -3.88
CA ASP A 5 21.90 1.41 -4.35
C ASP A 5 21.44 0.39 -3.31
N ILE A 6 22.37 -0.32 -2.64
CA ILE A 6 22.06 -1.27 -1.56
C ILE A 6 21.41 -0.56 -0.37
N ALA A 7 21.92 0.62 0.00
CA ALA A 7 21.36 1.42 1.09
C ALA A 7 19.94 1.90 0.78
N ASP A 8 19.70 2.36 -0.45
CA ASP A 8 18.39 2.81 -0.92
C ASP A 8 17.38 1.66 -0.94
N LEU A 9 17.76 0.49 -1.46
CA LEU A 9 16.92 -0.72 -1.43
C LEU A 9 16.60 -1.14 0.00
N SER A 10 17.58 -1.09 0.90
CA SER A 10 17.40 -1.41 2.33
C SER A 10 16.46 -0.42 3.02
N SER A 11 16.51 0.87 2.67
CA SER A 11 15.55 1.88 3.14
C SER A 11 14.16 1.56 2.63
N GLY A 12 14.03 1.26 1.33
CA GLY A 12 12.76 0.89 0.71
C GLY A 12 12.10 -0.32 1.36
N ILE A 13 12.88 -1.34 1.77
CA ILE A 13 12.34 -2.48 2.53
C ILE A 13 11.78 -2.02 3.89
N LYS A 14 12.49 -1.15 4.61
CA LYS A 14 12.02 -0.64 5.92
C LYS A 14 10.75 0.21 5.79
N GLU A 15 10.69 1.06 4.77
CA GLU A 15 9.51 1.88 4.48
C GLU A 15 8.30 0.99 4.16
N LEU A 16 8.51 -0.08 3.39
CA LEU A 16 7.47 -1.03 3.02
C LEU A 16 7.01 -1.88 4.22
N ASP A 17 7.92 -2.28 5.11
CA ASP A 17 7.58 -2.93 6.38
C ASP A 17 6.76 -2.00 7.29
N SER A 18 7.11 -0.71 7.34
CA SER A 18 6.32 0.27 8.08
C SER A 18 4.93 0.46 7.47
N ALA A 19 4.85 0.58 6.14
CA ALA A 19 3.59 0.79 5.43
C ALA A 19 2.63 -0.40 5.60
N THR A 20 3.14 -1.63 5.54
CA THR A 20 2.35 -2.85 5.76
C THR A 20 1.87 -2.98 7.21
N ALA A 21 2.68 -2.57 8.18
CA ALA A 21 2.26 -2.51 9.59
C ALA A 21 1.16 -1.46 9.83
N THR A 22 1.32 -0.25 9.28
CA THR A 22 0.29 0.80 9.36
C THR A 22 -1.01 0.36 8.70
N ALA A 23 -0.95 -0.17 7.48
CA ALA A 23 -2.14 -0.65 6.77
C ALA A 23 -2.86 -1.77 7.54
N SER A 24 -2.11 -2.67 8.18
CA SER A 24 -2.68 -3.73 9.01
C SER A 24 -3.40 -3.18 10.25
N ALA A 25 -2.84 -2.14 10.88
CA ALA A 25 -3.46 -1.49 12.03
C ALA A 25 -4.74 -0.74 11.65
N GLU A 26 -4.69 0.07 10.59
CA GLU A 26 -5.86 0.78 10.05
C GLU A 26 -6.95 -0.19 9.59
N ARG A 27 -6.54 -1.34 9.03
CA ARG A 27 -7.48 -2.39 8.62
C ARG A 27 -8.19 -3.02 9.82
N GLN A 28 -7.49 -3.25 10.93
CA GLN A 28 -8.11 -3.78 12.14
C GLN A 28 -9.09 -2.78 12.75
N GLU A 29 -8.73 -1.50 12.83
CA GLU A 29 -9.62 -0.44 13.35
C GLU A 29 -10.87 -0.28 12.48
N SER A 30 -10.69 -0.18 11.16
CA SER A 30 -11.82 -0.07 10.22
C SER A 30 -12.73 -1.29 10.26
N LYS A 31 -12.16 -2.50 10.38
CA LYS A 31 -12.94 -3.73 10.52
C LYS A 31 -13.86 -3.68 11.74
N GLU A 32 -13.32 -3.37 12.90
CA GLU A 32 -14.07 -3.33 14.15
C GLU A 32 -15.23 -2.31 14.06
N LYS A 33 -14.95 -1.13 13.53
CA LYS A 33 -15.96 -0.08 13.33
C LYS A 33 -17.02 -0.46 12.31
N ASN A 34 -16.64 -1.10 11.21
CA ASN A 34 -17.59 -1.56 10.19
C ASN A 34 -18.49 -2.66 10.73
N GLU A 35 -17.94 -3.64 11.46
CA GLU A 35 -18.70 -4.70 12.12
C GLU A 35 -19.70 -4.15 13.14
N GLU A 36 -19.28 -3.18 13.96
CA GLU A 36 -20.17 -2.48 14.89
C GLU A 36 -21.29 -1.73 14.16
N THR A 37 -20.94 -0.95 13.13
CA THR A 37 -21.90 -0.15 12.34
C THR A 37 -22.95 -1.05 11.68
N ILE A 38 -22.54 -2.18 11.09
CA ILE A 38 -23.46 -3.15 10.48
C ILE A 38 -24.40 -3.71 11.54
N LYS A 39 -23.87 -4.13 12.70
CA LYS A 39 -24.67 -4.68 13.80
C LYS A 39 -25.68 -3.69 14.36
N GLU A 40 -25.27 -2.43 14.52
CA GLU A 40 -26.15 -1.35 14.98
C GLU A 40 -27.23 -1.04 13.94
N ALA A 41 -26.87 -0.95 12.66
CA ALA A 41 -27.82 -0.73 11.57
C ALA A 41 -28.88 -1.84 11.50
N THR A 42 -28.48 -3.11 11.57
CA THR A 42 -29.42 -4.24 11.59
C THR A 42 -30.34 -4.19 12.81
N SER A 43 -29.80 -3.86 13.98
CA SER A 43 -30.59 -3.74 15.22
C SER A 43 -31.59 -2.59 15.17
N ALA A 44 -31.17 -1.44 14.62
CA ALA A 44 -32.01 -0.28 14.39
C ALA A 44 -33.15 -0.60 13.39
N GLN A 45 -32.84 -1.27 12.29
CA GLN A 45 -33.86 -1.71 11.33
C GLN A 45 -34.92 -2.61 11.98
N ALA A 46 -34.50 -3.55 12.81
CA ALA A 46 -35.42 -4.43 13.53
C ALA A 46 -36.32 -3.66 14.53
N ALA A 47 -35.75 -2.68 15.25
CA ALA A 47 -36.49 -1.84 16.18
C ALA A 47 -37.49 -0.93 15.46
N LEU A 48 -37.06 -0.28 14.38
CA LEU A 48 -37.90 0.59 13.57
C LEU A 48 -39.04 -0.17 12.91
N THR A 49 -38.77 -1.36 12.36
CA THR A 49 -39.81 -2.22 11.78
C THR A 49 -40.92 -2.53 12.80
N LYS A 50 -40.55 -2.85 14.04
CA LYS A 50 -41.52 -3.08 15.12
C LYS A 50 -42.29 -1.82 15.49
N ALA A 51 -41.61 -0.68 15.63
CA ALA A 51 -42.25 0.60 15.98
C ALA A 51 -43.25 1.04 14.90
N THR A 52 -42.85 0.95 13.63
CA THR A 52 -43.70 1.24 12.47
C THR A 52 -44.93 0.33 12.44
N ALA A 53 -44.78 -0.96 12.77
CA ALA A 53 -45.92 -1.88 12.84
C ALA A 53 -46.92 -1.49 13.94
N VAL A 54 -46.45 -1.16 15.14
CA VAL A 54 -47.31 -0.73 16.26
C VAL A 54 -48.04 0.57 15.92
N LEU A 55 -47.35 1.54 15.33
CA LEU A 55 -47.96 2.81 14.92
C LEU A 55 -49.02 2.62 13.84
N LYS A 56 -48.73 1.79 12.82
CA LYS A 56 -49.71 1.44 11.77
C LYS A 56 -50.95 0.78 12.36
N GLU A 57 -50.78 -0.17 13.29
CA GLU A 57 -51.90 -0.82 13.98
C GLU A 57 -52.72 0.16 14.83
N PHE A 58 -52.06 1.06 15.55
CA PHE A 58 -52.74 2.10 16.33
C PHE A 58 -53.59 3.02 15.45
N TYR A 59 -53.01 3.54 14.36
CA TYR A 59 -53.71 4.41 13.43
C TYR A 59 -54.87 3.71 12.72
N ALA A 60 -54.72 2.42 12.35
CA ALA A 60 -55.79 1.62 11.77
C ALA A 60 -56.96 1.44 12.77
N LYS A 61 -56.68 1.09 14.02
CA LYS A 61 -57.71 0.95 15.08
C LYS A 61 -58.40 2.29 15.38
N SER A 62 -57.66 3.39 15.40
CA SER A 62 -58.24 4.72 15.59
C SER A 62 -59.18 5.10 14.44
N ALA A 63 -58.80 4.82 13.19
CA ALA A 63 -59.67 5.06 12.04
C ALA A 63 -60.96 4.23 12.12
N GLU A 64 -60.86 2.95 12.48
CA GLU A 64 -62.02 2.05 12.64
C GLU A 64 -62.94 2.48 13.79
N ALA A 65 -62.39 2.86 14.94
CA ALA A 65 -63.16 3.35 16.09
C ALA A 65 -63.88 4.68 15.79
N THR A 66 -63.25 5.57 15.02
CA THR A 66 -63.88 6.84 14.63
C THR A 66 -64.98 6.62 13.59
N SER A 67 -64.81 5.63 12.69
CA SER A 67 -65.85 5.19 11.77
C SER A 67 -67.05 4.56 12.49
N LEU A 68 -66.83 3.85 13.61
CA LEU A 68 -67.91 3.22 14.39
C LEU A 68 -68.71 4.24 15.22
N SER A 69 -68.05 5.30 15.72
CA SER A 69 -68.68 6.38 16.49
C SER A 69 -69.40 7.43 15.65
N GLN A 70 -69.19 7.45 14.34
CA GLN A 70 -69.90 8.35 13.41
C GLN A 70 -71.19 7.71 12.88
N GLN A 71 -71.99 7.15 13.78
CA GLN A 71 -73.42 7.07 13.50
C GLN A 71 -73.94 8.51 13.34
N SER A 72 -74.73 8.70 12.29
CA SER A 72 -75.20 9.95 11.68
C SER A 72 -75.28 11.15 12.64
N PRO A 73 -74.77 12.35 12.26
CA PRO A 73 -75.10 13.56 13.00
C PRO A 73 -76.62 13.70 13.07
N GLU A 74 -77.17 13.86 14.29
CA GLU A 74 -78.53 14.40 14.43
C GLU A 74 -78.59 15.75 13.70
N GLU A 75 -79.75 16.09 13.13
CA GLU A 75 -79.97 17.20 12.18
C GLU A 75 -79.54 18.61 12.68
N ASP A 76 -79.09 18.75 13.93
CA ASP A 76 -78.70 20.00 14.60
C ASP A 76 -77.17 20.17 14.83
N ALA A 77 -76.31 19.29 14.28
CA ALA A 77 -74.86 19.46 14.41
C ALA A 77 -74.32 20.61 13.52
N PRO A 78 -73.51 21.55 14.05
CA PRO A 78 -72.94 22.65 13.26
C PRO A 78 -72.12 22.13 12.07
N GLU A 79 -72.23 22.77 10.90
CA GLU A 79 -71.65 22.30 9.62
C GLU A 79 -70.12 22.05 9.67
N THR A 80 -69.43 22.57 10.68
CA THR A 80 -68.00 22.31 10.92
C THR A 80 -67.69 20.86 11.31
N PHE A 81 -68.68 20.06 11.73
CA PHE A 81 -68.54 18.63 12.07
C PHE A 81 -69.01 17.67 10.95
N SER A 82 -69.31 18.20 9.76
CA SER A 82 -69.82 17.43 8.61
C SER A 82 -68.83 16.44 8.00
N LYS A 83 -67.53 16.56 8.32
CA LYS A 83 -66.51 15.61 7.86
C LYS A 83 -66.02 14.75 9.02
N PRO A 84 -65.99 13.42 8.82
CA PRO A 84 -65.32 12.51 9.72
C PRO A 84 -63.93 13.01 10.13
N TYR A 85 -63.60 13.02 11.43
CA TYR A 85 -62.20 13.16 11.84
C TYR A 85 -61.46 11.90 11.36
N GLN A 86 -60.71 12.00 10.26
CA GLN A 86 -60.05 10.85 9.64
C GLN A 86 -58.76 10.43 10.37
N GLY A 87 -58.49 10.99 11.55
CA GLY A 87 -57.15 11.00 12.12
C GLY A 87 -56.21 11.85 11.25
N MET A 88 -54.99 12.11 11.70
CA MET A 88 -53.96 12.77 10.87
C MET A 88 -53.43 11.88 9.73
N LEU A 89 -54.31 11.15 9.04
CA LEU A 89 -54.03 10.44 7.80
C LEU A 89 -55.01 11.00 6.76
N PRO A 90 -54.60 11.52 5.58
CA PRO A 90 -53.53 10.96 4.75
C PRO A 90 -52.88 11.98 3.76
N GLU A 91 -52.26 13.08 4.19
CA GLU A 91 -51.47 13.92 3.27
C GLU A 91 -50.21 14.48 3.94
N GLY A 92 -49.09 13.77 3.77
CA GLY A 92 -47.72 14.28 3.91
C GLY A 92 -47.31 14.76 5.30
N GLY A 93 -46.53 13.95 6.01
CA GLY A 93 -45.89 14.34 7.28
C GLY A 93 -46.34 13.55 8.50
N ASN A 94 -46.82 12.31 8.31
CA ASN A 94 -47.07 11.43 9.44
C ASN A 94 -45.73 10.84 9.94
N ILE A 95 -45.69 10.43 11.22
CA ILE A 95 -44.49 9.86 11.84
C ILE A 95 -44.08 8.50 11.24
N VAL A 96 -45.01 7.79 10.59
CA VAL A 96 -44.76 6.49 9.94
C VAL A 96 -43.89 6.68 8.69
N ASP A 97 -44.20 7.66 7.84
CA ASP A 97 -43.42 7.99 6.65
C ASP A 97 -41.98 8.37 7.03
N PHE A 98 -41.82 9.14 8.12
CA PHE A 98 -40.50 9.50 8.64
C PHE A 98 -39.71 8.28 9.12
N LEU A 99 -40.36 7.34 9.83
CA LEU A 99 -39.72 6.09 10.27
C LEU A 99 -39.37 5.17 9.10
N GLU A 100 -40.16 5.17 8.02
CA GLU A 100 -39.86 4.43 6.79
C GLU A 100 -38.64 4.99 6.05
N VAL A 101 -38.49 6.32 6.00
CA VAL A 101 -37.27 6.96 5.46
C VAL A 101 -36.05 6.56 6.30
N ILE A 102 -36.13 6.67 7.64
CA ILE A 102 -35.02 6.26 8.52
C ILE A 102 -34.68 4.78 8.35
N LEU A 103 -35.69 3.90 8.21
CA LEU A 103 -35.47 2.48 7.96
C LEU A 103 -34.69 2.27 6.66
N SER A 104 -35.06 2.98 5.59
CA SER A 104 -34.35 2.92 4.30
C SER A 104 -32.90 3.43 4.41
N ASP A 105 -32.67 4.47 5.22
CA ASP A 105 -31.32 5.00 5.47
C ASP A 105 -30.44 3.99 6.21
N PHE A 106 -30.98 3.26 7.20
CA PHE A 106 -30.23 2.19 7.87
C PHE A 106 -29.97 0.99 6.96
N ALA A 107 -30.93 0.61 6.10
CA ALA A 107 -30.72 -0.45 5.12
C ALA A 107 -29.62 -0.08 4.12
N ARG A 108 -29.60 1.19 3.67
CA ARG A 108 -28.51 1.71 2.84
C ARG A 108 -27.19 1.72 3.60
N LEU A 109 -27.17 2.20 4.85
CA LEU A 109 -25.96 2.22 5.69
C LEU A 109 -25.36 0.81 5.86
N GLU A 110 -26.18 -0.20 6.12
CA GLU A 110 -25.74 -1.61 6.21
C GLU A 110 -25.11 -2.08 4.89
N SER A 111 -25.82 -1.88 3.78
CA SER A 111 -25.37 -2.31 2.44
C SER A 111 -24.06 -1.63 2.03
N ASP A 112 -23.97 -0.30 2.21
CA ASP A 112 -22.81 0.49 1.85
C ASP A 112 -21.60 0.11 2.71
N THR A 113 -21.81 -0.07 4.03
CA THR A 113 -20.73 -0.47 4.95
C THR A 113 -20.25 -1.90 4.67
N SER A 114 -21.16 -2.83 4.39
CA SER A 114 -20.81 -4.21 4.01
C SER A 114 -20.03 -4.28 2.70
N THR A 115 -20.43 -3.47 1.71
CA THR A 115 -19.72 -3.36 0.44
C THR A 115 -18.33 -2.74 0.64
N SER A 116 -18.24 -1.67 1.44
CA SER A 116 -16.97 -1.04 1.79
C SER A 116 -16.03 -2.03 2.48
N GLU A 117 -16.52 -2.78 3.47
CA GLU A 117 -15.76 -3.81 4.18
C GLU A 117 -15.22 -4.90 3.22
N ALA A 118 -16.03 -5.36 2.27
CA ALA A 118 -15.57 -6.32 1.25
C ALA A 118 -14.46 -5.73 0.35
N MET A 119 -14.61 -4.46 -0.05
CA MET A 119 -13.61 -3.76 -0.86
C MET A 119 -12.29 -3.56 -0.10
N GLU A 120 -12.36 -3.15 1.17
CA GLU A 120 -11.20 -2.97 2.04
C GLU A 120 -10.45 -4.29 2.29
N ILE A 121 -11.18 -5.41 2.43
CA ILE A 121 -10.57 -6.74 2.53
C ILE A 121 -9.72 -7.04 1.30
N ASP A 122 -10.27 -6.84 0.11
CA ASP A 122 -9.58 -7.18 -1.14
C ASP A 122 -8.44 -6.21 -1.45
N ALA A 123 -8.63 -4.92 -1.18
CA ALA A 123 -7.58 -3.90 -1.30
C ALA A 123 -6.40 -4.22 -0.36
N HIS A 124 -6.69 -4.53 0.91
CA HIS A 124 -5.65 -4.90 1.88
C HIS A 124 -4.91 -6.18 1.48
N LYS A 125 -5.62 -7.24 1.07
CA LYS A 125 -4.98 -8.48 0.59
C LYS A 125 -4.05 -8.21 -0.59
N LYS A 126 -4.52 -7.43 -1.56
CA LYS A 126 -3.73 -7.06 -2.74
C LYS A 126 -2.49 -6.27 -2.34
N PHE A 127 -2.65 -5.26 -1.49
CA PHE A 127 -1.54 -4.45 -1.00
C PHE A 127 -0.49 -5.29 -0.26
N MET A 128 -0.91 -6.19 0.63
CA MET A 128 0.00 -7.07 1.37
C MET A 128 0.75 -8.01 0.43
N PHE A 129 0.07 -8.59 -0.56
CA PHE A 129 0.70 -9.48 -1.55
C PHE A 129 1.70 -8.73 -2.44
N GLU A 130 1.34 -7.55 -2.94
CA GLU A 130 2.23 -6.73 -3.77
C GLU A 130 3.45 -6.26 -2.98
N SER A 131 3.25 -5.91 -1.71
CA SER A 131 4.31 -5.52 -0.78
C SER A 131 5.27 -6.67 -0.51
N GLU A 132 4.76 -7.87 -0.21
CA GLU A 132 5.60 -9.06 0.00
C GLU A 132 6.46 -9.38 -1.24
N LYS A 133 5.86 -9.30 -2.43
CA LYS A 133 6.58 -9.49 -3.69
C LYS A 133 7.66 -8.43 -3.89
N ASP A 134 7.35 -7.15 -3.67
CA ASP A 134 8.34 -6.07 -3.83
C ASP A 134 9.49 -6.23 -2.83
N LYS A 135 9.18 -6.58 -1.57
CA LYS A 135 10.20 -6.89 -0.56
C LYS A 135 11.13 -8.02 -1.01
N ALA A 136 10.58 -9.11 -1.53
CA ALA A 136 11.37 -10.24 -2.02
C ALA A 136 12.27 -9.83 -3.20
N LEU A 137 11.76 -9.02 -4.13
CA LEU A 137 12.55 -8.50 -5.26
C LEU A 137 13.69 -7.60 -4.79
N LYS A 138 13.42 -6.65 -3.88
CA LYS A 138 14.45 -5.77 -3.33
C LYS A 138 15.52 -6.56 -2.57
N GLN A 139 15.12 -7.57 -1.79
CA GLN A 139 16.06 -8.41 -1.06
C GLN A 139 16.99 -9.18 -2.00
N ASN A 140 16.45 -9.77 -3.06
CA ASN A 140 17.26 -10.45 -4.05
C ASN A 140 18.17 -9.49 -4.84
N GLU A 141 17.69 -8.27 -5.14
CA GLU A 141 18.51 -7.24 -5.78
C GLU A 141 19.67 -6.79 -4.89
N ILE A 142 19.45 -6.65 -3.57
CA ILE A 142 20.51 -6.39 -2.59
C ILE A 142 21.55 -7.51 -2.66
N GLU A 143 21.15 -8.77 -2.56
CA GLU A 143 22.07 -9.91 -2.61
C GLU A 143 22.94 -9.91 -3.89
N HIS A 144 22.32 -9.66 -5.04
CA HIS A 144 23.03 -9.57 -6.31
C HIS A 144 24.00 -8.38 -6.38
N LYS A 145 23.59 -7.21 -5.88
CA LYS A 145 24.45 -6.02 -5.85
C LYS A 145 25.60 -6.17 -4.85
N GLU A 146 25.36 -6.79 -3.70
CA GLU A 146 26.40 -7.12 -2.71
C GLU A 146 27.44 -8.06 -3.29
N ALA A 147 27.01 -9.16 -3.92
CA ALA A 147 27.91 -10.09 -4.59
C ALA A 147 28.76 -9.39 -5.66
N LYS A 148 28.13 -8.55 -6.49
CA LYS A 148 28.85 -7.77 -7.51
C LYS A 148 29.83 -6.78 -6.91
N LYS A 149 29.46 -6.10 -5.82
CA LYS A 149 30.33 -5.18 -5.10
C LYS A 149 31.59 -5.91 -4.64
N THR A 150 31.43 -7.02 -3.93
CA THR A 150 32.56 -7.84 -3.44
C THR A 150 33.47 -8.31 -4.57
N ASP A 151 32.91 -8.79 -5.68
CA ASP A 151 33.69 -9.19 -6.86
C ASP A 151 34.50 -8.02 -7.44
N THR A 152 33.85 -6.88 -7.66
CA THR A 152 34.53 -5.69 -8.20
C THR A 152 35.62 -5.14 -7.28
N GLU A 153 35.40 -5.16 -5.96
CA GLU A 153 36.39 -4.76 -4.96
C GLU A 153 37.59 -5.73 -4.94
N GLY A 154 37.34 -7.03 -5.09
CA GLY A 154 38.39 -8.05 -5.21
C GLY A 154 39.25 -7.85 -6.46
N ASN A 155 38.60 -7.67 -7.62
CA ASN A 155 39.27 -7.41 -8.90
C ASN A 155 40.10 -6.11 -8.85
N LEU A 156 39.55 -5.06 -8.24
CA LEU A 156 40.27 -3.79 -8.04
C LEU A 156 41.50 -3.99 -7.16
N HIS A 157 41.38 -4.74 -6.06
CA HIS A 157 42.50 -5.02 -5.17
C HIS A 157 43.61 -5.80 -5.89
N GLN A 158 43.24 -6.84 -6.64
CA GLN A 158 44.17 -7.63 -7.43
C GLN A 158 44.89 -6.77 -8.48
N ALA A 159 44.14 -6.03 -9.30
CA ALA A 159 44.71 -5.16 -10.33
C ALA A 159 45.65 -4.09 -9.72
N THR A 160 45.31 -3.56 -8.55
CA THR A 160 46.16 -2.59 -7.84
C THR A 160 47.47 -3.23 -7.38
N SER A 161 47.42 -4.46 -6.87
CA SER A 161 48.60 -5.23 -6.46
C SER A 161 49.49 -5.57 -7.64
N GLU A 162 48.90 -6.04 -8.75
CA GLU A 162 49.62 -6.35 -9.99
C GLU A 162 50.27 -5.11 -10.59
N LEU A 163 49.55 -3.99 -10.66
CA LEU A 163 50.10 -2.71 -11.12
C LEU A 163 51.35 -2.32 -10.31
N LYS A 164 51.27 -2.43 -8.97
CA LYS A 164 52.40 -2.12 -8.10
C LYS A 164 53.59 -3.04 -8.37
N ALA A 165 53.35 -4.35 -8.47
CA ALA A 165 54.42 -5.33 -8.73
C ALA A 165 55.08 -5.12 -10.10
N VAL A 166 54.28 -4.87 -11.15
CA VAL A 166 54.77 -4.58 -12.50
C VAL A 166 55.55 -3.27 -12.53
N GLN A 167 55.10 -2.24 -11.81
CA GLN A 167 55.83 -0.98 -11.70
C GLN A 167 57.21 -1.20 -11.05
N GLU A 168 57.29 -1.96 -9.95
CA GLU A 168 58.56 -2.30 -9.31
C GLU A 168 59.49 -3.10 -10.23
N GLN A 169 58.94 -4.01 -11.04
CA GLN A 169 59.72 -4.76 -12.03
C GLN A 169 60.22 -3.86 -13.16
N LEU A 170 59.37 -2.97 -13.67
CA LEU A 170 59.70 -1.99 -14.70
C LEU A 170 60.82 -1.07 -14.22
N ASP A 171 60.73 -0.55 -13.00
CA ASP A 171 61.75 0.32 -12.41
C ASP A 171 63.11 -0.40 -12.32
N LYS A 172 63.11 -1.68 -11.93
CA LYS A 172 64.33 -2.53 -11.91
C LYS A 172 64.88 -2.79 -13.31
N ALA A 173 64.01 -3.05 -14.28
CA ALA A 173 64.39 -3.30 -15.67
C ALA A 173 65.02 -2.04 -16.31
N ILE A 174 64.42 -0.87 -16.07
CA ILE A 174 64.97 0.43 -16.48
C ILE A 174 66.35 0.63 -15.84
N ALA A 175 66.47 0.44 -14.53
CA ALA A 175 67.75 0.59 -13.84
C ALA A 175 68.85 -0.37 -14.37
N TYR A 176 68.47 -1.59 -14.77
CA TYR A 176 69.39 -2.54 -15.40
C TYR A 176 69.75 -2.12 -16.83
N TYR A 177 68.78 -1.67 -17.62
CA TYR A 177 68.98 -1.17 -18.98
C TYR A 177 69.95 0.02 -19.01
N GLU A 178 69.79 0.99 -18.10
CA GLU A 178 70.72 2.12 -17.98
C GLU A 178 72.16 1.68 -17.68
N LYS A 179 72.36 0.58 -16.93
CA LYS A 179 73.71 0.02 -16.69
C LYS A 179 74.31 -0.65 -17.92
N LEU A 180 73.49 -1.23 -18.81
CA LEU A 180 73.93 -1.88 -20.04
C LEU A 180 74.17 -0.92 -21.20
N LYS A 181 73.51 0.25 -21.21
CA LYS A 181 73.66 1.23 -22.31
C LYS A 181 75.13 1.56 -22.63
N PRO A 182 76.02 1.90 -21.68
CA PRO A 182 77.41 2.25 -22.00
C PRO A 182 78.21 1.11 -22.64
N THR A 183 77.91 -0.14 -22.32
CA THR A 183 78.68 -1.30 -22.80
C THR A 183 78.11 -1.91 -24.07
N CYS A 184 76.80 -1.82 -24.29
CA CYS A 184 76.12 -2.50 -25.39
C CYS A 184 75.58 -1.58 -26.49
N VAL A 185 75.23 -0.32 -26.16
CA VAL A 185 74.60 0.62 -27.09
C VAL A 185 75.54 1.77 -27.44
N ASP A 186 76.15 2.38 -26.42
CA ASP A 186 77.08 3.51 -26.54
C ASP A 186 78.55 3.06 -26.42
N SER A 187 78.86 1.85 -26.89
CA SER A 187 80.17 1.21 -26.66
C SER A 187 81.37 1.96 -27.27
N GLY A 188 81.15 2.96 -28.12
CA GLY A 188 82.19 3.75 -28.78
C GLY A 188 83.10 2.99 -29.77
N ILE A 189 83.07 1.65 -29.75
CA ILE A 189 83.90 0.77 -30.56
C ILE A 189 83.11 0.32 -31.80
N THR A 190 83.68 0.56 -32.99
CA THR A 190 83.09 0.18 -34.26
C THR A 190 83.05 -1.34 -34.43
N TYR A 191 82.20 -1.84 -35.35
CA TYR A 191 82.15 -3.28 -35.65
C TYR A 191 83.52 -3.82 -36.10
N GLU A 192 84.24 -3.07 -36.93
CA GLU A 192 85.56 -3.43 -37.45
C GLU A 192 86.60 -3.57 -36.33
N GLU A 193 86.66 -2.63 -35.38
CA GLU A 193 87.56 -2.73 -34.22
C GLU A 193 87.22 -3.93 -33.32
N ARG A 194 85.94 -4.29 -33.21
CA ARG A 194 85.49 -5.50 -32.49
C ARG A 194 85.83 -6.80 -33.22
N ALA A 195 85.92 -6.78 -34.55
CA ALA A 195 86.32 -7.93 -35.35
C ALA A 195 87.84 -8.15 -35.28
N GLN A 196 88.62 -7.08 -35.43
CA GLN A 196 90.09 -7.14 -35.32
C GLN A 196 90.57 -7.64 -33.95
N ARG A 197 89.94 -7.22 -32.85
CA ARG A 197 90.28 -7.72 -31.51
C ARG A 197 90.02 -9.22 -31.33
N ARG A 198 89.07 -9.80 -32.07
CA ARG A 198 88.78 -11.24 -32.05
C ARG A 198 89.72 -12.06 -32.92
N GLU A 199 90.28 -11.47 -33.97
CA GLU A 199 91.31 -12.12 -34.80
C GLU A 199 92.70 -12.10 -34.16
N ALA A 200 92.92 -11.21 -33.19
CA ALA A 200 94.18 -11.07 -32.45
C ALA A 200 94.28 -11.89 -31.15
N GLU A 201 93.18 -12.53 -30.73
CA GLU A 201 93.14 -13.54 -29.64
C GLU A 201 93.41 -14.95 -30.18
#